data_AF-A0A7S2LJ17-F1
#
_entry.id   AF-A0A7S2LJ17-F1
#
_cell.length_a   1.000
_cell.length_b   1.000
_cell.length_c   1.000
_cell.angle_alpha   90.00
_cell.angle_beta   90.00
_cell.angle_gamma   90.00
#
_symmetry.space_group_name_H-M   'P 1'
#
loop_
_entity.id
_entity.type
_entity.pdbx_description
1 polymer ?
#
loop_
_entity_poly.entity_id
_entity_poly.type
_entity_poly.pdbx_seq_one_letter_code
_entity_poly.pdbx_strand_id
1 'polypeptide(L)'
;MWYMQNEVVTQYSGPMACPRKFKITEIHRFRVRVKATVALALEGHHFGARFAYDRGQCVGRCFPNNVCTCTEECDQKFAKYGYVVGCNNFYDRYPFPDMQTTYPNGVWYSLPIEGKCDEVTGAHNCTWSAEDAGKITLKELESVSPGMNQCCDGVCTNFWTDTTNYGRAAWRVQAALGVFHRKYPKMPSDPNTQRCDFNRGKWYSMDNWERRNPWSQKKGVGCMKERFDKHVMLPYKS
;
A
#
# COMPACT_ATOMS: atom_id res chain seq x y z
N MET A 1 7.25 1.86 -5.25
CA MET A 1 8.21 3.00 -5.31
C MET A 1 7.59 4.36 -5.03
N TRP A 2 6.39 4.68 -5.54
CA TRP A 2 5.72 5.95 -5.23
C TRP A 2 5.71 6.30 -3.73
N TYR A 3 5.34 5.34 -2.86
CA TYR A 3 5.31 5.55 -1.40
C TYR A 3 6.69 5.91 -0.85
N MET A 4 7.74 5.21 -1.29
CA MET A 4 9.11 5.49 -0.84
C MET A 4 9.53 6.92 -1.20
N GLN A 5 9.28 7.36 -2.43
CA GLN A 5 9.65 8.70 -2.87
C GLN A 5 8.86 9.80 -2.13
N ASN A 6 7.54 9.64 -2.04
CA ASN A 6 6.67 10.72 -1.60
C ASN A 6 6.51 10.78 -0.07
N GLU A 7 6.46 9.63 0.59
CA GLU A 7 6.27 9.53 2.04
C GLU A 7 7.57 9.30 2.80
N VAL A 8 8.46 8.44 2.32
CA VAL A 8 9.61 7.98 3.13
C VAL A 8 10.84 8.90 2.98
N VAL A 9 11.16 9.28 1.74
CA VAL A 9 12.36 10.07 1.36
C VAL A 9 12.02 11.57 1.24
N THR A 10 10.74 11.86 0.94
CA THR A 10 9.96 13.10 0.97
C THR A 10 10.08 14.11 -0.18
N GLN A 11 8.88 14.47 -0.66
CA GLN A 11 8.49 15.73 -1.35
C GLN A 11 7.30 16.43 -0.61
N TYR A 12 6.46 15.73 0.19
CA TYR A 12 5.25 16.31 0.81
C TYR A 12 5.45 17.13 2.09
N SER A 13 6.52 16.89 2.84
CA SER A 13 6.79 17.57 4.12
C SER A 13 8.05 18.43 4.08
N GLY A 14 8.54 18.79 2.89
CA GLY A 14 9.73 19.60 2.69
C GLY A 14 10.82 18.89 1.88
N PRO A 15 12.11 19.30 2.03
CA PRO A 15 13.21 18.72 1.28
C PRO A 15 13.39 17.24 1.62
N MET A 16 14.16 16.54 0.78
CA MET A 16 14.46 15.13 0.98
C MET A 16 15.16 14.92 2.33
N ALA A 17 14.52 14.16 3.22
CA ALA A 17 14.85 14.13 4.63
C ALA A 17 15.71 12.91 5.01
N CYS A 18 16.70 13.16 5.87
CA CYS A 18 17.43 12.17 6.66
C CYS A 18 17.29 12.56 8.15
N PRO A 19 16.95 11.62 9.06
CA PRO A 19 16.63 10.23 8.79
C PRO A 19 15.34 10.08 7.97
N ARG A 20 15.20 8.95 7.28
CA ARG A 20 13.99 8.63 6.51
C ARG A 20 12.76 8.62 7.42
N LYS A 21 11.61 9.08 6.90
CA LYS A 21 10.36 9.17 7.68
C LYS A 21 10.03 7.81 8.30
N PHE A 22 9.53 7.84 9.53
CA PHE A 22 9.21 6.65 10.33
C PHE A 22 10.39 5.69 10.57
N LYS A 23 11.64 6.12 10.33
CA LYS A 23 12.85 5.27 10.41
C LYS A 23 12.76 4.04 9.50
N ILE A 24 12.06 4.15 8.36
CA ILE A 24 11.98 3.05 7.39
C ILE A 24 13.35 2.88 6.73
N THR A 25 13.91 1.68 6.82
CA THR A 25 15.23 1.32 6.28
C THR A 25 15.20 0.16 5.31
N GLU A 26 14.07 -0.55 5.18
CA GLU A 26 13.94 -1.78 4.40
C GLU A 26 12.69 -1.76 3.52
N ILE A 27 12.79 -2.42 2.36
CA ILE A 27 11.68 -2.77 1.50
C ILE A 27 11.56 -4.29 1.52
N HIS A 28 10.42 -4.77 2.00
CA HIS A 28 10.09 -6.19 2.06
C HIS A 28 9.25 -6.57 0.85
N ARG A 29 9.52 -7.74 0.28
CA ARG A 29 8.76 -8.33 -0.82
C ARG A 29 8.07 -9.57 -0.30
N PHE A 30 6.80 -9.73 -0.64
CA PHE A 30 6.00 -10.89 -0.24
C PHE A 30 5.44 -11.59 -1.46
N ARG A 31 5.38 -12.92 -1.41
CA ARG A 31 4.54 -13.71 -2.32
C ARG A 31 3.16 -13.83 -1.69
N VAL A 32 2.18 -13.19 -2.31
CA VAL A 32 0.79 -13.19 -1.82
C VAL A 32 -0.04 -14.16 -2.66
N ARG A 33 -0.81 -15.02 -2.01
CA ARG A 33 -1.85 -15.84 -2.65
C ARG A 33 -3.19 -15.26 -2.26
N VAL A 34 -4.11 -15.17 -3.21
CA VAL A 34 -5.44 -14.58 -3.00
C VAL A 34 -6.49 -15.49 -3.62
N LYS A 35 -7.64 -15.60 -2.97
CA LYS A 35 -8.84 -16.24 -3.52
C LYS A 35 -10.05 -15.40 -3.15
N ALA A 36 -10.82 -15.02 -4.18
CA ALA A 36 -12.07 -14.31 -3.99
C ALA A 36 -13.06 -15.19 -3.22
N THR A 37 -13.89 -14.56 -2.40
CA THR A 37 -15.05 -15.25 -1.84
C THR A 37 -16.09 -15.51 -2.92
N VAL A 38 -17.02 -16.44 -2.67
CA VAL A 38 -18.13 -16.71 -3.61
C VAL A 38 -18.93 -15.43 -3.86
N ALA A 39 -19.23 -14.67 -2.80
CA ALA A 39 -19.96 -13.40 -2.90
C ALA A 39 -19.25 -12.38 -3.80
N LEU A 40 -17.91 -12.29 -3.72
CA LEU A 40 -17.14 -11.38 -4.56
C LEU A 40 -17.02 -11.87 -6.00
N ALA A 41 -16.76 -13.17 -6.18
CA ALA A 41 -16.63 -13.78 -7.50
C ALA A 41 -17.92 -13.67 -8.33
N LEU A 42 -19.09 -13.75 -7.69
CA LEU A 42 -20.39 -13.54 -8.35
C LEU A 42 -20.58 -12.12 -8.89
N GLU A 43 -19.90 -11.13 -8.30
CA GLU A 43 -19.85 -9.76 -8.84
C GLU A 43 -18.84 -9.64 -10.01
N GLY A 44 -18.10 -10.71 -10.34
CA GLY A 44 -17.20 -10.80 -11.48
C GLY A 44 -15.91 -10.00 -11.33
N HIS A 45 -15.35 -9.96 -10.13
CA HIS A 45 -14.01 -9.45 -9.84
C HIS A 45 -13.39 -10.23 -8.66
N HIS A 46 -12.07 -10.16 -8.50
CA HIS A 46 -11.33 -10.91 -7.45
C HIS A 46 -10.87 -10.03 -6.30
N PHE A 47 -10.78 -8.73 -6.53
CA PHE A 47 -10.35 -7.77 -5.52
C PHE A 47 -11.45 -6.76 -5.17
N GLY A 48 -11.56 -6.46 -3.89
CA GLY A 48 -12.43 -5.39 -3.41
C GLY A 48 -11.83 -4.00 -3.55
N ALA A 49 -12.52 -3.00 -3.01
CA ALA A 49 -11.96 -1.66 -2.91
C ALA A 49 -10.75 -1.66 -1.97
N ARG A 50 -9.66 -0.99 -2.36
CA ARG A 50 -8.55 -0.72 -1.42
C ARG A 50 -9.05 0.18 -0.29
N PHE A 51 -8.94 -0.31 0.93
CA PHE A 51 -9.10 0.50 2.14
C PHE A 51 -7.75 0.96 2.67
N ALA A 52 -7.73 2.13 3.30
CA ALA A 52 -6.60 2.60 4.06
C ALA A 52 -6.62 1.95 5.45
N TYR A 53 -5.43 1.65 5.95
CA TYR A 53 -5.22 1.12 7.28
C TYR A 53 -4.27 2.04 8.03
N ASP A 54 -4.60 2.32 9.28
CA ASP A 54 -3.70 3.01 10.22
C ASP A 54 -3.58 2.12 11.47
N ARG A 55 -2.36 1.77 11.85
CA ARG A 55 -2.05 0.85 12.98
C ARG A 55 -2.86 -0.45 12.96
N GLY A 56 -3.09 -1.02 11.78
CA GLY A 56 -3.86 -2.25 11.60
C GLY A 56 -5.38 -2.07 11.65
N GLN A 57 -5.90 -0.86 11.91
CA GLN A 57 -7.32 -0.56 11.85
C GLN A 57 -7.71 -0.05 10.46
N CYS A 58 -8.79 -0.59 9.91
CA CYS A 58 -9.36 -0.10 8.66
C CYS A 58 -10.02 1.26 8.87
N VAL A 59 -9.61 2.29 8.13
CA VAL A 59 -10.17 3.66 8.22
C VAL A 59 -11.03 4.02 6.99
N GLY A 60 -11.49 3.00 6.26
CA GLY A 60 -12.27 3.14 5.04
C GLY A 60 -11.43 3.54 3.84
N ARG A 61 -12.07 4.02 2.78
CA ARG A 61 -11.40 4.65 1.65
C ARG A 61 -10.99 6.06 2.05
N CYS A 62 -9.73 6.40 1.79
CA CYS A 62 -9.24 7.76 1.98
C CYS A 62 -9.08 8.48 0.64
N PHE A 63 -9.29 9.79 0.70
CA PHE A 63 -9.36 10.72 -0.42
C PHE A 63 -8.44 11.92 -0.14
N PRO A 64 -8.25 12.84 -1.10
CA PRO A 64 -7.52 14.09 -0.88
C PRO A 64 -8.08 14.89 0.30
N ASN A 65 -7.26 15.80 0.83
CA ASN A 65 -7.56 16.59 2.02
C ASN A 65 -7.75 15.77 3.30
N ASN A 66 -7.16 14.57 3.35
CA ASN A 66 -7.12 13.75 4.56
C ASN A 66 -8.52 13.40 5.09
N VAL A 67 -9.47 13.15 4.17
CA VAL A 67 -10.82 12.69 4.52
C VAL A 67 -11.01 11.23 4.11
N CYS A 68 -11.71 10.46 4.94
CA CYS A 68 -11.97 9.04 4.73
C CYS A 68 -13.42 8.67 5.07
N THR A 69 -13.87 7.51 4.59
CA THR A 69 -15.23 6.99 4.80
C THR A 69 -15.41 6.19 6.08
N CYS A 70 -14.32 5.96 6.82
CA CYS A 70 -14.31 5.42 8.16
C CYS A 70 -14.65 3.92 8.27
N THR A 71 -14.57 3.39 9.49
CA THR A 71 -14.64 1.96 9.81
C THR A 71 -15.96 1.31 9.37
N GLU A 72 -17.04 2.07 9.36
CA GLU A 72 -18.39 1.61 9.04
C GLU A 72 -18.47 1.05 7.61
N GLU A 73 -17.69 1.62 6.69
CA GLU A 73 -17.58 1.10 5.34
C GLU A 73 -16.89 -0.26 5.30
N CYS A 74 -15.78 -0.40 6.03
CA CYS A 74 -15.06 -1.66 6.12
C CYS A 74 -15.97 -2.74 6.70
N ASP A 75 -16.64 -2.44 7.81
CA ASP A 75 -17.53 -3.36 8.53
C ASP A 75 -18.66 -3.84 7.59
N GLN A 76 -19.31 -2.93 6.85
CA GLN A 76 -20.36 -3.30 5.90
C GLN A 76 -19.83 -4.16 4.74
N LYS A 77 -18.70 -3.77 4.14
CA LYS A 77 -18.16 -4.46 2.96
C LYS A 77 -17.58 -5.83 3.33
N PHE A 78 -16.94 -5.96 4.48
CA PHE A 78 -16.43 -7.24 4.98
C PHE A 78 -17.54 -8.16 5.47
N ALA A 79 -18.65 -7.63 6.00
CA ALA A 79 -19.83 -8.45 6.27
C ALA A 79 -20.40 -9.08 4.99
N LYS A 80 -20.49 -8.32 3.88
CA LYS A 80 -21.01 -8.83 2.60
C LYS A 80 -20.03 -9.78 1.91
N TYR A 81 -18.77 -9.36 1.75
CA TYR A 81 -17.82 -10.05 0.87
C TYR A 81 -16.78 -10.88 1.62
N GLY A 82 -16.73 -10.82 2.95
CA GLY A 82 -15.60 -11.30 3.73
C GLY A 82 -14.43 -10.33 3.71
N TYR A 83 -13.37 -10.66 4.44
CA TYR A 83 -12.12 -9.91 4.54
C TYR A 83 -11.28 -10.04 3.27
N VAL A 84 -11.82 -9.61 2.14
CA VAL A 84 -11.19 -9.71 0.81
C VAL A 84 -10.03 -8.74 0.66
N VAL A 85 -9.05 -9.13 -0.16
CA VAL A 85 -7.96 -8.22 -0.54
C VAL A 85 -8.54 -7.09 -1.38
N GLY A 86 -8.26 -5.85 -0.96
CA GLY A 86 -8.63 -4.66 -1.71
C GLY A 86 -7.49 -4.25 -2.63
N CYS A 87 -7.80 -3.64 -3.77
CA CYS A 87 -6.79 -3.05 -4.64
C CYS A 87 -7.25 -1.73 -5.26
N ASN A 88 -6.28 -0.91 -5.68
CA ASN A 88 -6.55 0.22 -6.55
C ASN A 88 -5.38 0.51 -7.49
N ASN A 89 -5.69 0.72 -8.76
CA ASN A 89 -4.70 1.15 -9.74
C ASN A 89 -4.54 2.68 -9.69
N PHE A 90 -3.32 3.16 -9.88
CA PHE A 90 -3.04 4.59 -9.91
C PHE A 90 -3.59 5.27 -11.16
N TYR A 91 -3.68 4.55 -12.27
CA TYR A 91 -4.29 5.07 -13.50
C TYR A 91 -5.80 5.30 -13.35
N ASP A 92 -6.49 4.56 -12.48
CA ASP A 92 -7.94 4.71 -12.21
C ASP A 92 -8.25 5.96 -11.37
N ARG A 93 -7.23 6.59 -10.77
CA ARG A 93 -7.34 7.80 -9.95
C ARG A 93 -8.39 7.70 -8.84
N TYR A 94 -8.45 6.54 -8.18
CA TYR A 94 -9.47 6.27 -7.17
C TYR A 94 -9.05 5.15 -6.22
N PRO A 95 -9.44 5.18 -4.92
CA PRO A 95 -9.98 6.36 -4.21
C PRO A 95 -8.90 7.42 -3.96
N PHE A 96 -7.64 7.00 -3.83
CA PHE A 96 -6.44 7.84 -3.86
C PHE A 96 -5.29 7.04 -4.50
N PRO A 97 -4.39 7.67 -5.28
CA PRO A 97 -4.38 9.08 -5.69
C PRO A 97 -5.57 9.41 -6.60
N ASP A 98 -6.05 10.65 -6.58
CA ASP A 98 -7.11 11.16 -7.48
C ASP A 98 -6.56 11.94 -8.68
N MET A 99 -5.24 12.00 -8.78
CA MET A 99 -4.49 12.68 -9.82
C MET A 99 -3.52 11.72 -10.50
N GLN A 100 -3.05 12.12 -11.68
CA GLN A 100 -1.99 11.40 -12.36
C GLN A 100 -0.70 11.43 -11.52
N THR A 101 -0.08 10.26 -11.34
CA THR A 101 1.23 10.17 -10.67
C THR A 101 2.34 9.85 -11.67
N THR A 102 3.58 10.11 -11.27
CA THR A 102 4.79 9.68 -12.00
C THR A 102 5.00 8.16 -12.01
N TYR A 103 4.17 7.41 -11.28
CA TYR A 103 4.17 5.95 -11.23
C TYR A 103 2.81 5.44 -11.75
N PRO A 104 2.46 5.63 -13.04
CA PRO A 104 1.12 5.41 -13.58
C PRO A 104 0.61 3.97 -13.41
N ASN A 105 1.52 3.00 -13.43
CA ASN A 105 1.22 1.57 -13.27
C ASN A 105 1.31 1.10 -11.81
N GLY A 106 1.42 2.03 -10.85
CA GLY A 106 1.39 1.71 -9.44
C GLY A 106 0.05 1.09 -9.05
N VAL A 107 0.11 0.07 -8.21
CA VAL A 107 -1.08 -0.54 -7.60
C VAL A 107 -0.86 -0.57 -6.09
N TRP A 108 -1.89 -0.21 -5.35
CA TRP A 108 -1.93 -0.45 -3.92
C TRP A 108 -2.88 -1.58 -3.59
N TYR A 109 -2.51 -2.33 -2.56
CA TYR A 109 -3.30 -3.41 -2.01
C TYR A 109 -3.59 -3.15 -0.53
N SER A 110 -4.74 -3.61 -0.07
CA SER A 110 -5.06 -3.71 1.36
C SER A 110 -5.28 -5.17 1.72
N LEU A 111 -4.56 -5.63 2.75
CA LEU A 111 -4.50 -7.01 3.19
C LEU A 111 -5.08 -7.10 4.62
N PRO A 112 -6.40 -7.25 4.79
CA PRO A 112 -7.04 -7.35 6.12
C PRO A 112 -6.52 -8.57 6.86
N ILE A 113 -5.98 -8.40 8.07
CA ILE A 113 -5.35 -9.49 8.82
C ILE A 113 -6.35 -10.61 9.16
N GLU A 114 -7.62 -10.26 9.33
CA GLU A 114 -8.73 -11.17 9.60
C GLU A 114 -9.07 -12.09 8.41
N GLY A 115 -8.58 -11.75 7.21
CA GLY A 115 -8.66 -12.60 6.02
C GLY A 115 -7.44 -13.48 5.78
N LYS A 116 -6.39 -13.34 6.61
CA LYS A 116 -5.15 -14.10 6.46
C LYS A 116 -5.31 -15.53 6.99
N CYS A 117 -4.85 -16.51 6.22
CA CYS A 117 -4.78 -17.91 6.62
C CYS A 117 -3.56 -18.60 5.98
N ASP A 118 -3.24 -19.81 6.42
CA ASP A 118 -2.11 -20.57 5.86
C ASP A 118 -2.47 -21.17 4.49
N GLU A 119 -3.67 -21.75 4.39
CA GLU A 119 -4.21 -22.34 3.16
C GLU A 119 -5.44 -21.60 2.67
N VAL A 120 -5.31 -20.84 1.58
CA VAL A 120 -6.36 -19.94 1.09
C VAL A 120 -7.56 -20.73 0.56
N THR A 121 -8.72 -20.59 1.21
CA THR A 121 -9.95 -21.31 0.84
C THR A 121 -10.94 -20.46 0.04
N GLY A 122 -10.92 -19.14 0.21
CA GLY A 122 -11.96 -18.22 -0.29
C GLY A 122 -13.16 -18.09 0.67
N ALA A 123 -13.04 -18.57 1.90
CA ALA A 123 -14.02 -18.27 2.95
C ALA A 123 -13.91 -16.81 3.40
N HIS A 124 -14.95 -16.28 4.07
CA HIS A 124 -14.98 -14.87 4.49
C HIS A 124 -13.78 -14.46 5.38
N ASN A 125 -13.22 -15.40 6.13
CA ASN A 125 -12.07 -15.21 7.02
C ASN A 125 -10.77 -15.86 6.50
N CYS A 126 -10.74 -16.29 5.24
CA CYS A 126 -9.57 -16.97 4.66
C CYS A 126 -9.50 -16.70 3.16
N THR A 127 -9.08 -15.48 2.82
CA THR A 127 -9.07 -14.93 1.45
C THR A 127 -7.66 -14.71 0.92
N TRP A 128 -6.65 -14.65 1.79
CA TRP A 128 -5.26 -14.50 1.36
C TRP A 128 -4.25 -15.15 2.31
N SER A 129 -3.05 -15.40 1.76
CA SER A 129 -1.87 -15.78 2.52
C SER A 129 -0.66 -15.01 1.99
N ALA A 130 0.39 -14.89 2.80
CA ALA A 130 1.63 -14.25 2.39
C ALA A 130 2.84 -15.00 2.93
N GLU A 131 3.84 -15.14 2.06
CA GLU A 131 5.14 -15.74 2.35
C GLU A 131 6.21 -14.65 2.12
N ASP A 132 7.20 -14.56 3.02
CA ASP A 132 8.35 -13.67 2.81
C ASP A 132 9.09 -14.07 1.53
N ALA A 133 9.33 -13.09 0.66
CA ALA A 133 10.02 -13.26 -0.61
C ALA A 133 11.25 -12.36 -0.69
N GLY A 134 11.89 -12.17 0.47
CA GLY A 134 13.11 -11.42 0.65
C GLY A 134 12.90 -9.93 0.91
N LYS A 135 13.97 -9.29 1.35
CA LYS A 135 14.05 -7.86 1.60
C LYS A 135 15.34 -7.23 1.08
N ILE A 136 15.26 -5.95 0.76
CA ILE A 136 16.41 -5.09 0.45
C ILE A 136 16.41 -3.89 1.38
N THR A 137 17.59 -3.39 1.73
CA THR A 137 17.75 -2.16 2.50
C THR A 137 17.71 -0.95 1.56
N LEU A 138 17.36 0.22 2.10
CA LEU A 138 17.46 1.48 1.37
C LEU A 138 18.91 1.77 0.98
N LYS A 139 19.89 1.40 1.82
CA LYS A 139 21.32 1.54 1.49
C LYS A 139 21.72 0.70 0.27
N GLU A 140 21.26 -0.55 0.17
CA GLU A 140 21.47 -1.41 -1.02
C GLU A 140 20.81 -0.83 -2.27
N LEU A 141 19.63 -0.21 -2.11
CA LEU A 141 18.93 0.41 -3.24
C LEU A 141 19.60 1.70 -3.70
N GLU A 142 19.99 2.56 -2.77
CA GLU A 142 20.57 3.88 -3.03
C GLU A 142 22.00 3.80 -3.59
N SER A 143 22.73 2.73 -3.29
CA SER A 143 24.08 2.48 -3.81
C SER A 143 24.13 2.21 -5.31
N VAL A 144 22.99 1.92 -5.96
CA VAL A 144 22.93 1.75 -7.43
C VAL A 144 23.10 3.06 -8.19
N SER A 145 22.99 4.20 -7.49
CA SER A 145 23.17 5.53 -8.05
C SER A 145 23.86 6.44 -7.03
N PRO A 146 25.16 6.20 -6.75
CA PRO A 146 25.93 7.08 -5.88
C PRO A 146 25.83 8.52 -6.37
N GLY A 147 25.85 9.46 -5.44
CA GLY A 147 25.68 10.87 -5.75
C GLY A 147 26.31 11.77 -4.72
N MET A 148 26.11 13.08 -4.89
CA MET A 148 26.52 14.11 -3.92
C MET A 148 25.31 14.79 -3.28
N ASN A 149 24.13 14.62 -3.89
CA ASN A 149 22.88 15.19 -3.43
C ASN A 149 22.19 14.12 -2.57
N GLN A 150 21.61 14.47 -1.43
CA GLN A 150 20.99 13.55 -0.45
C GLN A 150 21.94 12.56 0.21
N CYS A 151 22.38 12.90 1.43
CA CYS A 151 23.28 12.08 2.22
C CYS A 151 22.58 11.62 3.49
N CYS A 152 22.40 10.31 3.66
CA CYS A 152 21.97 9.71 4.92
C CYS A 152 23.13 8.86 5.46
N ASP A 153 23.45 9.01 6.76
CA ASP A 153 24.49 8.21 7.44
C ASP A 153 25.85 8.20 6.70
N GLY A 154 26.24 9.35 6.16
CA GLY A 154 27.51 9.52 5.43
C GLY A 154 27.53 8.92 4.02
N VAL A 155 26.40 8.40 3.51
CA VAL A 155 26.28 7.87 2.15
C VAL A 155 25.34 8.75 1.33
N CYS A 156 25.83 9.24 0.20
CA CYS A 156 25.11 10.16 -0.68
C CYS A 156 24.59 9.46 -1.95
N THR A 157 23.41 9.85 -2.44
CA THR A 157 22.74 9.15 -3.55
C THR A 157 21.90 10.06 -4.45
N ASN A 158 22.07 9.93 -5.76
CA ASN A 158 21.19 10.58 -6.74
C ASN A 158 19.94 9.73 -7.07
N PHE A 159 19.69 8.64 -6.35
CA PHE A 159 18.58 7.73 -6.65
C PHE A 159 17.21 8.43 -6.67
N TRP A 160 16.99 9.41 -5.78
CA TRP A 160 15.70 10.08 -5.63
C TRP A 160 15.58 11.44 -6.34
N THR A 161 16.60 11.88 -7.10
CA THR A 161 16.53 13.13 -7.87
C THR A 161 15.53 13.03 -9.03
N ASP A 162 14.97 14.14 -9.50
CA ASP A 162 13.99 14.21 -10.60
C ASP A 162 12.69 13.44 -10.28
N THR A 163 12.04 13.82 -9.18
CA THR A 163 10.84 13.15 -8.65
C THR A 163 9.63 13.23 -9.58
N THR A 164 9.60 14.24 -10.46
CA THR A 164 8.53 14.51 -11.43
C THR A 164 8.75 13.84 -12.80
N ASN A 165 9.90 13.21 -13.03
CA ASN A 165 10.24 12.59 -14.31
C ASN A 165 9.76 11.12 -14.37
N TYR A 166 8.89 10.81 -15.33
CA TYR A 166 8.33 9.46 -15.54
C TYR A 166 9.40 8.41 -15.88
N GLY A 167 10.38 8.75 -16.71
CA GLY A 167 11.49 7.85 -17.05
C GLY A 167 12.34 7.50 -15.84
N ARG A 168 12.61 8.49 -14.98
CA ARG A 168 13.32 8.27 -13.70
C ARG A 168 12.49 7.44 -12.72
N ALA A 169 11.17 7.66 -12.66
CA ALA A 169 10.28 6.84 -11.85
C ALA A 169 10.25 5.36 -12.30
N ALA A 170 10.17 5.11 -13.61
CA ALA A 170 10.27 3.77 -14.18
C ALA A 170 11.64 3.14 -13.89
N TRP A 171 12.72 3.90 -14.08
CA TRP A 171 14.08 3.45 -13.74
C TRP A 171 14.23 3.06 -12.26
N ARG A 172 13.64 3.82 -11.31
CA ARG A 172 13.70 3.46 -9.87
C ARG A 172 13.01 2.12 -9.58
N VAL A 173 11.89 1.85 -10.25
CA VAL A 173 11.22 0.54 -10.15
C VAL A 173 12.15 -0.56 -10.66
N GLN A 174 12.72 -0.39 -11.85
CA GLN A 174 13.63 -1.37 -12.44
C GLN A 174 14.90 -1.57 -11.61
N ALA A 175 15.46 -0.50 -11.05
CA ALA A 175 16.62 -0.57 -10.17
C ALA A 175 16.30 -1.38 -8.91
N ALA A 176 15.13 -1.17 -8.28
CA ALA A 176 14.71 -1.97 -7.13
C ALA A 176 14.54 -3.45 -7.48
N LEU A 177 13.87 -3.77 -8.61
CA LEU A 177 13.75 -5.14 -9.11
C LEU A 177 15.14 -5.76 -9.39
N GLY A 178 16.07 -4.99 -9.95
CA GLY A 178 17.43 -5.42 -10.20
C GLY A 178 18.22 -5.75 -8.92
N VAL A 179 18.05 -4.97 -7.86
CA VAL A 179 18.66 -5.26 -6.54
C VAL A 179 18.06 -6.56 -5.97
N PHE A 180 16.74 -6.72 -6.03
CA PHE A 180 16.08 -7.96 -5.61
C PHE A 180 16.56 -9.17 -6.41
N HIS A 181 16.67 -9.05 -7.73
CA HIS A 181 17.13 -10.15 -8.59
C HIS A 181 18.57 -10.56 -8.28
N ARG A 182 19.48 -9.59 -8.09
CA ARG A 182 20.86 -9.89 -7.70
C ARG A 182 20.94 -10.57 -6.33
N LYS A 183 20.14 -10.13 -5.37
CA LYS A 183 20.14 -10.67 -4.00
C LYS A 183 19.43 -12.03 -3.89
N TYR A 184 18.39 -12.25 -4.70
CA TYR A 184 17.56 -13.45 -4.70
C TYR A 184 17.41 -14.02 -6.13
N PRO A 185 18.49 -14.54 -6.75
CA PRO A 185 18.52 -14.90 -8.17
C PRO A 185 17.60 -16.09 -8.52
N LYS A 186 17.22 -16.91 -7.54
CA LYS A 186 16.29 -18.03 -7.71
C LYS A 186 14.82 -17.62 -7.70
N MET A 187 14.52 -16.38 -7.31
CA MET A 187 13.15 -15.87 -7.31
C MET A 187 12.88 -15.12 -8.63
N PRO A 188 11.62 -15.10 -9.10
CA PRO A 188 11.23 -14.27 -10.24
C PRO A 188 11.66 -12.81 -10.04
N SER A 189 12.26 -12.23 -11.08
CA SER A 189 12.70 -10.83 -11.11
C SER A 189 11.51 -9.88 -11.12
N ASP A 190 10.51 -10.19 -11.95
CA ASP A 190 9.21 -9.53 -11.95
C ASP A 190 8.21 -10.38 -11.15
N PRO A 191 7.73 -9.91 -9.99
CA PRO A 191 6.59 -10.57 -9.36
C PRO A 191 5.41 -10.34 -10.31
N ASN A 192 4.95 -11.38 -11.00
CA ASN A 192 3.74 -11.34 -11.81
C ASN A 192 2.56 -10.85 -10.94
N THR A 193 2.40 -9.52 -10.83
CA THR A 193 1.41 -8.92 -9.97
C THR A 193 0.08 -9.17 -10.64
N GLN A 194 -0.75 -10.00 -10.01
CA GLN A 194 -2.12 -10.19 -10.45
C GLN A 194 -2.73 -8.82 -10.72
N ARG A 195 -3.30 -8.62 -11.91
CA ARG A 195 -3.91 -7.34 -12.27
C ARG A 195 -5.02 -7.03 -11.27
N CYS A 196 -4.99 -5.82 -10.72
CA CYS A 196 -6.10 -5.32 -9.91
C CYS A 196 -7.33 -5.16 -10.82
N ASP A 197 -8.29 -6.06 -10.64
CA ASP A 197 -9.54 -6.13 -11.41
C ASP A 197 -10.73 -5.49 -10.67
N PHE A 198 -10.43 -4.75 -9.59
CA PHE A 198 -11.43 -4.00 -8.84
C PHE A 198 -12.30 -3.15 -9.76
N ASN A 199 -13.62 -3.36 -9.68
CA ASN A 199 -14.59 -2.63 -10.47
C ASN A 199 -15.43 -1.72 -9.58
N ARG A 200 -15.13 -0.41 -9.61
CA ARG A 200 -15.84 0.60 -8.83
C ARG A 200 -17.35 0.57 -9.05
N GLY A 201 -17.82 0.47 -10.30
CA GLY A 201 -19.25 0.55 -10.63
C GLY A 201 -20.06 -0.62 -10.07
N LYS A 202 -19.45 -1.81 -10.04
CA LYS A 202 -20.09 -3.00 -9.42
C LYS A 202 -20.02 -2.95 -7.89
N TRP A 203 -18.89 -2.52 -7.35
CA TRP A 203 -18.70 -2.47 -5.90
C TRP A 203 -19.48 -1.32 -5.22
N TYR A 204 -19.62 -0.20 -5.93
CA TYR A 204 -20.35 1.00 -5.54
C TYR A 204 -21.38 1.37 -6.61
N SER A 205 -22.54 0.69 -6.59
CA SER A 205 -23.69 1.10 -7.42
C SER A 205 -24.15 2.51 -7.08
N MET A 206 -24.07 2.89 -5.80
CA MET A 206 -24.17 4.27 -5.29
C MET A 206 -23.10 4.49 -4.22
N ASP A 207 -22.37 5.61 -4.30
CA ASP A 207 -21.32 5.99 -3.34
C ASP A 207 -21.84 7.10 -2.41
N ASN A 208 -22.63 6.69 -1.40
CA ASN A 208 -23.27 7.58 -0.43
C ASN A 208 -22.51 7.71 0.90
N TRP A 209 -21.24 7.27 0.93
CA TRP A 209 -20.44 7.30 2.14
C TRP A 209 -19.99 8.71 2.49
N GLU A 210 -20.28 9.14 3.71
CA GLU A 210 -19.80 10.40 4.25
C GLU A 210 -18.28 10.40 4.38
N ARG A 211 -17.62 11.47 3.92
CA ARG A 211 -16.18 11.65 4.02
C ARG A 211 -15.86 12.58 5.19
N ARG A 212 -15.12 12.07 6.17
CA ARG A 212 -14.83 12.75 7.43
C ARG A 212 -13.33 12.74 7.70
N ASN A 213 -12.84 13.70 8.48
CA ASN A 213 -11.45 13.68 8.95
C ASN A 213 -11.30 12.53 9.97
N PRO A 214 -10.56 11.44 9.66
CA PRO A 214 -10.50 10.27 10.54
C PRO A 214 -9.78 10.56 11.86
N TRP A 215 -8.95 11.61 11.91
CA TRP A 215 -8.19 12.06 13.08
C TRP A 215 -8.91 13.14 13.92
N SER A 216 -10.12 13.54 13.52
CA SER A 216 -10.89 14.55 14.26
C SER A 216 -11.14 14.11 15.70
N GLN A 217 -10.79 14.97 16.66
CA GLN A 217 -11.03 14.72 18.09
C GLN A 217 -12.49 14.96 18.51
N LYS A 218 -13.31 15.51 17.61
CA LYS A 218 -14.72 15.75 17.88
C LYS A 218 -15.46 14.41 17.91
N LYS A 219 -16.13 14.12 19.03
CA LYS A 219 -16.91 12.89 19.22
C LYS A 219 -17.90 12.70 18.06
N GLY A 220 -17.87 11.51 17.45
CA GLY A 220 -18.73 11.17 16.30
C GLY A 220 -18.27 11.70 14.94
N VAL A 221 -17.14 12.42 14.87
CA VAL A 221 -16.59 12.94 13.61
C VAL A 221 -15.35 12.16 13.17
N GLY A 222 -14.41 11.92 14.10
CA GLY A 222 -13.29 11.02 13.86
C GLY A 222 -13.73 9.55 13.95
N CYS A 223 -12.98 8.67 13.29
CA CYS A 223 -13.34 7.25 13.21
C CYS A 223 -12.23 6.29 13.57
N MET A 224 -11.10 6.78 14.05
CA MET A 224 -10.17 5.92 14.77
C MET A 224 -10.78 5.59 16.14
N LYS A 225 -11.13 4.31 16.35
CA LYS A 225 -11.83 3.81 17.54
C LYS A 225 -10.99 3.95 18.81
N GLU A 226 -9.66 3.93 18.69
CA GLU A 226 -8.73 4.01 19.82
C GLU A 226 -7.95 5.32 19.82
N ARG A 227 -8.02 6.07 20.93
CA ARG A 227 -7.01 7.08 21.27
C ARG A 227 -5.67 6.36 21.32
N PHE A 228 -4.77 6.68 20.40
CA PHE A 228 -3.33 6.39 20.39
C PHE A 228 -2.81 5.61 21.62
N ASP A 229 -3.11 4.31 21.70
CA ASP A 229 -2.33 3.47 22.61
C ASP A 229 -1.03 3.14 21.89
N LYS A 230 0.07 3.44 22.56
CA LYS A 230 1.46 3.29 22.08
C LYS A 230 1.87 1.81 21.92
N HIS A 231 0.98 0.88 22.25
CA HIS A 231 1.22 -0.57 22.26
C HIS A 231 0.65 -1.34 21.05
N VAL A 232 -0.13 -0.70 20.16
CA VAL A 232 -0.85 -1.39 19.05
C VAL A 232 -0.02 -1.48 17.75
N MET A 233 1.27 -1.13 17.80
CA MET A 233 2.21 -1.56 16.76
C MET A 233 2.71 -2.96 17.14
N LEU A 234 1.92 -4.00 16.85
CA LEU A 234 2.48 -5.35 16.86
C LEU A 234 3.50 -5.39 15.71
N PRO A 235 4.81 -5.51 16.00
CA PRO A 235 5.77 -5.72 14.94
C PRO A 235 5.36 -6.97 14.17
N TYR A 236 5.54 -6.95 12.84
CA TYR A 236 5.53 -8.18 12.06
C TYR A 236 6.56 -9.11 12.69
N LYS A 237 6.09 -10.09 13.48
CA LYS A 237 6.92 -11.16 14.01
C LYS A 237 7.04 -12.20 12.91
N SER A 238 8.20 -12.22 12.28
CA SER A 238 8.68 -13.32 11.43
C SER A 238 8.73 -14.62 12.20
#